data_AF-A0A9P7VJH7-F1
#
_entry.id   AF-A0A9P7VJH7-F1
#
_cell.length_a   1.000
_cell.length_b   1.000
_cell.length_c   1.000
_cell.angle_alpha   90.00
_cell.angle_beta   90.00
_cell.angle_gamma   90.00
#
_symmetry.space_group_name_H-M   'P 1'
#
loop_
_entity.id
_entity.type
_entity.pdbx_description
1 polymer ?
#
loop_
_entity_poly.entity_id
_entity_poly.type
_entity_poly.pdbx_seq_one_letter_code
_entity_poly.pdbx_strand_id
1 'polypeptide(L)'
;MACSLGSLCSTVRCDSLLLPAYQMQALGEFPTSLRNRSRLSKAWFSNDGTLRHKDVFPKKSLEALIEEQSGGAVILSLDCMDFMRRTLTIEPNERSSIEELLSHWWLNSN
;
A
#
# COMPACT_ATOMS: atom_id res chain seq x y z
N MET A 1 5.26 -34.90 21.60
CA MET A 1 3.92 -34.57 21.07
C MET A 1 3.37 -33.43 21.91
N ALA A 2 3.41 -32.21 21.40
CA ALA A 2 2.75 -31.05 22.00
C ALA A 2 2.51 -30.03 20.87
N CYS A 3 1.24 -29.89 20.49
CA CYS A 3 0.77 -28.79 19.65
C CYS A 3 0.71 -27.53 20.51
N SER A 4 1.38 -26.45 20.12
CA SER A 4 0.98 -25.09 20.52
C SER A 4 0.56 -24.33 19.28
N LEU A 5 -0.75 -24.33 19.02
CA LEU A 5 -1.43 -23.35 18.19
C LEU A 5 -1.31 -22.00 18.92
N GLY A 6 -0.50 -21.09 18.38
CA GLY A 6 -0.39 -19.75 18.94
C GLY A 6 0.59 -18.90 18.16
N SER A 7 0.07 -17.82 17.57
CA SER A 7 0.83 -16.66 17.10
C SER A 7 1.45 -16.74 15.69
N LEU A 8 0.61 -16.85 14.66
CA LEU A 8 0.94 -16.42 13.30
C LEU A 8 0.02 -15.26 12.89
N CYS A 9 -0.24 -14.34 13.82
CA CYS A 9 -0.65 -12.99 13.48
C CYS A 9 0.58 -12.13 13.77
N SER A 10 1.55 -12.16 12.86
CA SER A 10 2.66 -11.21 12.88
C SER A 10 2.04 -9.82 12.91
N THR A 11 2.05 -9.22 14.09
CA THR A 11 1.65 -7.84 14.28
C THR A 11 2.59 -7.03 13.41
N VAL A 12 2.12 -6.60 12.23
CA VAL A 12 2.83 -5.58 11.46
C VAL A 12 2.87 -4.39 12.40
N ARG A 13 3.99 -4.21 13.11
CA ARG A 13 4.26 -3.00 13.88
C ARG A 13 4.39 -1.89 12.84
N CYS A 14 3.25 -1.27 12.51
CA CYS A 14 3.21 -0.02 11.78
C CYS A 14 3.72 1.06 12.75
N ASP A 15 5.05 1.13 12.91
CA ASP A 15 5.64 2.38 13.36
C ASP A 15 5.20 3.46 12.38
N SER A 16 4.55 4.52 12.88
CA SER A 16 4.01 5.59 12.06
C SER A 16 5.11 6.28 11.23
N LEU A 17 6.38 6.13 11.65
CA LEU A 17 7.55 6.61 10.93
C LEU A 17 7.88 5.79 9.67
N LEU A 18 7.42 4.53 9.58
CA LEU A 18 7.70 3.63 8.47
C LEU A 18 6.57 3.52 7.46
N LEU A 19 5.37 3.99 7.80
CA LEU A 19 4.19 3.90 6.92
C LEU A 19 4.44 4.51 5.51
N PRO A 20 5.05 5.70 5.37
CA PRO A 20 5.35 6.23 4.03
C PRO A 20 6.30 5.35 3.23
N ALA A 21 7.22 4.63 3.88
CA ALA A 21 8.14 3.72 3.20
C ALA A 21 7.43 2.48 2.64
N TYR A 22 6.53 1.88 3.44
CA TYR A 22 5.67 0.79 2.98
C TYR A 22 4.73 1.20 1.85
N GLN A 23 4.10 2.38 1.96
CA GLN A 23 3.22 2.91 0.92
C GLN A 23 4.00 3.14 -0.38
N MET A 24 5.20 3.72 -0.31
CA MET A 24 6.02 3.96 -1.50
C MET A 24 6.47 2.67 -2.17
N GLN A 25 6.77 1.63 -1.38
CA GLN A 25 7.11 0.32 -1.90
C GLN A 25 5.98 -0.25 -2.76
N ALA A 26 4.76 -0.26 -2.22
CA ALA A 26 3.61 -0.94 -2.85
C ALA A 26 2.91 -0.10 -3.93
N LEU A 27 2.84 1.22 -3.74
CA LEU A 27 1.97 2.13 -4.50
C LEU A 27 2.74 3.15 -5.34
N GLY A 28 4.07 3.18 -5.23
CA GLY A 28 4.93 4.08 -6.00
C GLY A 28 5.23 5.41 -5.31
N GLU A 29 5.85 6.33 -6.04
CA GLU A 29 6.35 7.58 -5.46
C GLU A 29 5.22 8.55 -5.08
N PHE A 30 5.42 9.28 -3.99
CA PHE A 30 4.51 10.35 -3.60
C PHE A 30 4.64 11.54 -4.56
N PRO A 31 3.53 12.04 -5.14
CA PRO A 31 3.54 13.20 -5.99
C PRO A 31 4.13 14.44 -5.30
N THR A 32 4.82 15.29 -6.06
CA THR A 32 5.40 16.56 -5.55
C THR A 32 4.34 17.47 -4.93
N SER A 33 3.15 17.56 -5.53
CA SER A 33 2.01 18.31 -5.00
C SER A 33 1.65 17.87 -3.58
N LEU A 34 1.55 16.55 -3.37
CA LEU A 34 1.20 15.95 -2.08
C LEU A 34 2.30 16.15 -1.03
N ARG A 35 3.57 15.96 -1.43
CA ARG A 35 4.72 16.22 -0.55
C ARG A 35 4.77 17.69 -0.12
N ASN A 36 4.55 18.63 -1.02
CA ASN A 36 4.68 20.06 -0.74
C ASN A 36 3.60 20.59 0.21
N ARG A 37 2.38 20.04 0.16
CA ARG A 37 1.27 20.44 1.04
C ARG A 37 1.25 19.73 2.40
N SER A 38 2.10 18.72 2.61
CA SER A 38 2.15 17.99 3.87
C SER A 38 2.91 18.76 4.96
N ARG A 39 2.26 18.98 6.11
CA ARG A 39 2.89 19.57 7.31
C ARG A 39 4.09 18.76 7.80
N LEU A 40 4.11 17.46 7.55
CA LEU A 40 5.11 16.52 8.03
C LEU A 40 6.12 16.11 6.95
N SER A 41 6.08 16.76 5.77
CA SER A 41 6.93 16.43 4.63
C SER A 41 8.41 16.35 4.99
N LYS A 42 8.92 17.34 5.72
CA LYS A 42 10.35 17.39 6.11
C LYS A 42 10.79 16.25 7.04
N ALA A 43 9.86 15.63 7.76
CA ALA A 43 10.16 14.50 8.64
C ALA A 43 10.44 13.21 7.84
N TRP A 44 9.85 13.07 6.65
CA TRP A 44 9.95 11.84 5.85
C TRP A 44 10.74 12.02 4.56
N PHE A 45 10.74 13.21 3.97
CA PHE A 45 11.38 13.51 2.70
C PHE A 45 12.60 14.43 2.89
N SER A 46 13.60 14.19 2.06
CA SER A 46 14.75 15.05 1.83
C SER A 46 14.38 16.24 0.96
N ASN A 47 15.26 17.24 0.87
CA ASN A 47 15.01 18.46 0.07
C ASN A 47 14.93 18.18 -1.44
N ASP A 48 15.56 17.10 -1.91
CA ASP A 48 15.43 16.59 -3.29
C ASP A 48 14.15 15.76 -3.51
N GLY A 49 13.33 15.61 -2.46
CA GLY A 49 12.10 14.85 -2.47
C GLY A 49 12.27 13.35 -2.20
N THR A 50 13.49 12.84 -2.07
CA THR A 50 13.71 11.42 -1.78
C THR A 50 13.24 11.05 -0.37
N LEU A 51 12.70 9.85 -0.18
CA LEU A 51 12.30 9.36 1.13
C LEU A 51 13.55 8.97 1.95
N ARG A 52 13.68 9.49 3.18
CA ARG A 52 14.89 9.33 4.02
C ARG A 52 15.22 7.90 4.42
N HIS A 53 14.25 6.98 4.33
CA HIS A 53 14.38 5.56 4.70
C HIS A 53 13.95 4.62 3.57
N LYS A 54 14.11 5.04 2.31
CA LYS A 54 13.68 4.24 1.14
C LYS A 54 14.35 2.87 1.04
N ASP A 55 15.60 2.76 1.53
CA ASP A 55 16.41 1.54 1.38
C ASP A 55 16.10 0.48 2.47
N VAL A 56 15.20 0.78 3.41
CA VAL A 56 14.80 -0.16 4.46
C VAL A 56 13.94 -1.29 3.89
N PHE A 57 13.26 -1.06 2.76
CA PHE A 57 12.35 -2.04 2.16
C PHE A 57 12.67 -2.26 0.68
N PRO A 58 12.78 -3.52 0.22
CA PRO A 58 13.03 -3.82 -1.19
C PRO A 58 11.81 -3.40 -2.02
N LYS A 59 12.01 -2.74 -3.18
CA LYS A 59 10.91 -2.42 -4.09
C LYS A 59 10.21 -3.70 -4.55
N LYS A 60 8.90 -3.81 -4.29
CA LYS A 60 8.04 -4.94 -4.68
C LYS A 60 6.72 -4.39 -5.21
N SER A 61 6.15 -5.02 -6.23
CA SER A 61 4.81 -4.66 -6.67
C SER A 61 3.78 -4.99 -5.58
N LEU A 62 2.62 -4.32 -5.61
CA LEU A 62 1.51 -4.62 -4.71
C LEU A 62 1.08 -6.10 -4.83
N GLU A 63 1.06 -6.64 -6.04
CA GLU A 63 0.75 -8.06 -6.30
C GLU A 63 1.73 -9.00 -5.57
N ALA A 64 3.03 -8.75 -5.72
CA ALA A 64 4.07 -9.57 -5.09
C ALA A 64 4.01 -9.48 -3.56
N LEU A 65 3.66 -8.29 -3.03
CA LEU A 65 3.44 -8.12 -1.59
C LEU A 65 2.24 -8.93 -1.09
N ILE A 66 1.14 -8.93 -1.82
CA ILE A 66 -0.07 -9.68 -1.44
C ILE A 66 0.20 -11.19 -1.49
N GLU A 67 0.86 -11.67 -2.54
CA GLU A 67 1.24 -13.06 -2.68
C GLU A 67 2.17 -13.50 -1.54
N GLU A 68 3.22 -12.73 -1.24
CA GLU A 68 4.16 -13.02 -0.16
C GLU A 68 3.48 -13.02 1.22
N GLN A 69 2.69 -12.00 1.53
CA GLN A 69 2.03 -11.87 2.84
C GLN A 69 0.94 -12.92 3.06
N SER A 70 0.32 -13.41 1.97
CA SER A 70 -0.63 -14.52 2.05
C SER A 70 0.04 -15.90 2.04
N GLY A 71 1.36 -15.98 1.88
CA GLY A 71 2.07 -17.25 1.68
C GLY A 71 1.64 -17.98 0.40
N GLY A 72 1.23 -17.23 -0.62
CA GLY A 72 0.68 -17.75 -1.88
C GLY A 72 -0.79 -18.21 -1.80
N ALA A 73 -1.45 -18.05 -0.64
CA ALA A 73 -2.85 -18.46 -0.49
C ALA A 73 -3.83 -17.54 -1.23
N VAL A 74 -3.42 -16.30 -1.51
CA VAL A 74 -4.24 -15.30 -2.20
C VAL A 74 -3.54 -14.85 -3.48
N ILE A 75 -4.20 -15.11 -4.61
CA ILE A 75 -3.86 -14.53 -5.90
C ILE A 75 -5.08 -13.74 -6.35
N LEU A 76 -4.96 -12.43 -6.42
CA LEU A 76 -6.05 -11.56 -6.84
C LEU A 76 -6.20 -11.60 -8.35
N SER A 77 -7.44 -11.61 -8.85
CA SER A 77 -7.70 -11.42 -10.27
C SER A 77 -7.22 -10.03 -10.71
N LEU A 78 -6.95 -9.85 -12.00
CA LEU A 78 -6.58 -8.54 -12.57
C LEU A 78 -7.59 -7.45 -12.21
N ASP A 79 -8.85 -7.84 -12.04
CA ASP A 79 -10.01 -6.98 -11.84
C ASP A 79 -10.13 -6.54 -10.40
N CYS A 80 -9.85 -7.45 -9.48
CA CYS A 80 -9.66 -7.14 -8.07
C CYS A 80 -8.44 -6.22 -7.90
N MET A 81 -7.35 -6.48 -8.62
CA MET A 81 -6.17 -5.64 -8.59
C MET A 81 -6.45 -4.23 -9.12
N ASP A 82 -7.22 -4.08 -10.20
CA ASP A 82 -7.65 -2.77 -10.71
C ASP A 82 -8.47 -2.01 -9.66
N PHE A 83 -9.46 -2.69 -9.06
CA PHE A 83 -10.27 -2.13 -7.98
C PHE A 83 -9.43 -1.65 -6.79
N MET A 84 -8.47 -2.48 -6.36
CA MET A 84 -7.56 -2.16 -5.25
C MET A 84 -6.67 -0.95 -5.59
N ARG A 85 -6.13 -0.88 -6.81
CA ARG A 85 -5.29 0.24 -7.26
C ARG A 85 -6.06 1.56 -7.25
N ARG A 86 -7.30 1.58 -7.73
CA ARG A 86 -8.18 2.76 -7.69
C ARG A 86 -8.48 3.24 -6.27
N THR A 87 -8.68 2.28 -5.36
CA THR A 87 -8.96 2.57 -3.95
C THR A 87 -7.72 3.10 -3.23
N LEU A 88 -6.54 2.57 -3.57
CA LEU A 88 -5.27 2.86 -2.90
C LEU A 88 -4.49 4.01 -3.55
N THR A 89 -5.05 4.72 -4.55
CA THR A 89 -4.40 5.88 -5.16
C THR A 89 -3.91 6.87 -4.09
N ILE A 90 -2.62 7.20 -4.17
CA ILE A 90 -1.92 8.01 -3.17
C ILE A 90 -2.45 9.44 -3.16
N GLU A 91 -2.63 10.06 -4.33
CA GLU A 91 -3.19 11.41 -4.47
C GLU A 91 -4.71 11.35 -4.23
N PRO A 92 -5.24 11.95 -3.15
CA PRO A 92 -6.67 11.88 -2.84
C PRO A 92 -7.56 12.46 -3.92
N ASN A 93 -7.09 13.48 -4.66
CA ASN A 93 -7.87 14.09 -5.74
C ASN A 93 -7.93 13.22 -7.01
N GLU A 94 -7.06 12.22 -7.13
CA GLU A 94 -7.02 11.25 -8.23
C GLU A 94 -7.60 9.89 -7.80
N ARG A 95 -7.93 9.73 -6.52
CA ARG A 95 -8.57 8.51 -5.98
C ARG A 95 -10.01 8.45 -6.45
N SER A 96 -10.43 7.26 -6.89
CA SER A 96 -11.81 7.05 -7.32
C SER A 96 -12.80 7.39 -6.22
N SER A 97 -13.93 7.99 -6.61
CA SER A 97 -15.02 8.29 -5.69
C SER A 97 -15.69 7.00 -5.20
N ILE A 98 -16.47 7.10 -4.13
CA ILE A 98 -17.23 5.95 -3.61
C ILE A 98 -18.21 5.43 -4.67
N GLU A 99 -18.87 6.33 -5.40
CA GLU A 99 -19.82 5.99 -6.46
C GLU A 99 -19.14 5.25 -7.61
N GLU A 100 -17.95 5.69 -8.02
CA GLU A 100 -17.14 5.01 -9.05
C GLU A 100 -16.69 3.62 -8.57
N LEU A 101 -16.26 3.51 -7.31
CA LEU A 101 -15.83 2.24 -6.72
C LEU A 101 -16.99 1.25 -6.60
N LEU A 102 -18.15 1.68 -6.11
CA LEU A 102 -19.35 0.82 -6.01
C LEU A 102 -19.87 0.41 -7.39
N SER A 103 -19.65 1.22 -8.41
CA SER A 103 -19.98 0.90 -9.80
C SER A 103 -18.91 0.03 -10.47
N HIS A 104 -17.79 -0.26 -9.79
CA HIS A 104 -16.72 -1.05 -10.37
C HIS A 104 -17.19 -2.46 -10.65
N TRP A 105 -16.87 -2.93 -11.85
CA TRP A 105 -17.39 -4.20 -12.37
C TRP A 105 -17.00 -5.39 -11.51
N TRP A 106 -15.80 -5.40 -10.91
CA TRP A 106 -15.35 -6.48 -10.02
C TRP A 106 -16.28 -6.70 -8.81
N LEU A 107 -16.91 -5.64 -8.29
CA LEU A 107 -17.90 -5.77 -7.20
C LEU A 107 -19.26 -6.26 -7.70
N ASN A 108 -19.59 -5.99 -8.97
CA ASN A 108 -20.90 -6.24 -9.55
C ASN A 108 -20.94 -7.49 -10.44
N SER A 109 -19.80 -8.17 -10.61
CA SER A 109 -19.70 -9.44 -11.32
C SER A 109 -20.06 -10.56 -10.35
N ASN A 110 -21.34 -10.90 -10.29
CA ASN A 110 -21.83 -12.18 -9.77
C ASN A 110 -21.82 -13.21 -10.89
#